data_AF-A0A7D9EFL1-F1
#
_entry.id   AF-A0A7D9EFL1-F1
#
_cell.length_a   1.000
_cell.length_b   1.000
_cell.length_c   1.000
_cell.angle_alpha   90.00
_cell.angle_beta   90.00
_cell.angle_gamma   90.00
#
_symmetry.space_group_name_H-M   'P 1'
#
loop_
_entity.id
_entity.type
_entity.pdbx_description
1 polymer ?
#
loop_
_entity_poly.entity_id
_entity_poly.type
_entity_poly.pdbx_seq_one_letter_code
_entity_poly.pdbx_strand_id
1 'polypeptide(L)'
;MKDNISVAGIPMMNGSQLLEGYIPDIDASVVTRVLDEGGRILGKAVCENLCFNDGSFTAANGLVRNPWDPSRMSGGSSSGCAVLIANKDVDMAIGGDQGGSIRMPAATCGIVGLKPTFGLVPYTGIIGAEPTIDHTGPMAQTVHDTALLLEAIAGYDDGLDHRQPRDLKIPSYTKELTGDIKGQRVGLLKEGFDPSFETDVNDLVRKSAERLSEKGAVVQEVSIPWHLDGNHLLFGITVSNSTAVFEGPCI
;
A
#
# COMPACT_ATOMS: atom_id res chain seq x y z
N MET A 1 7.80 3.49 9.47
CA MET A 1 7.72 2.17 8.80
C MET A 1 6.50 1.42 9.29
N LYS A 2 5.67 0.82 8.42
CA LYS A 2 4.60 -0.09 8.89
C LYS A 2 5.19 -1.19 9.76
N ASP A 3 4.45 -1.62 10.78
CA ASP A 3 5.01 -2.51 11.80
C ASP A 3 5.29 -3.94 11.32
N ASN A 4 4.82 -4.34 10.14
CA ASN A 4 5.20 -5.61 9.50
C ASN A 4 6.56 -5.55 8.76
N ILE A 5 7.20 -4.39 8.72
CA ILE A 5 8.52 -4.16 8.10
C ILE A 5 9.59 -4.27 9.20
N SER A 6 10.58 -5.14 8.99
CA SER A 6 11.71 -5.31 9.91
C SER A 6 12.63 -4.09 9.88
N VAL A 7 12.99 -3.61 11.07
CA VAL A 7 14.02 -2.59 11.30
C VAL A 7 14.93 -3.15 12.38
N ALA A 8 16.20 -3.36 12.08
CA ALA A 8 17.14 -4.07 12.95
C ALA A 8 17.18 -3.46 14.36
N GLY A 9 17.05 -4.30 15.38
CA GLY A 9 17.09 -3.87 16.79
C GLY A 9 15.86 -3.09 17.28
N ILE A 10 14.84 -2.89 16.44
CA ILE A 10 13.60 -2.20 16.83
C ILE A 10 12.44 -3.21 16.94
N PRO A 11 11.75 -3.30 18.09
CA PRO A 11 10.63 -4.21 18.27
C PRO A 11 9.55 -4.06 17.19
N MET A 12 8.95 -5.19 16.81
CA MET A 12 7.81 -5.24 15.88
C MET A 12 6.85 -6.35 16.28
N MET A 13 5.55 -6.17 16.05
CA MET A 13 4.53 -7.16 16.38
C MET A 13 3.52 -7.44 15.25
N ASN A 14 3.60 -6.73 14.11
CA ASN A 14 2.66 -6.89 12.99
C ASN A 14 1.19 -6.84 13.44
N GLY A 15 0.89 -5.92 14.36
CA GLY A 15 -0.46 -5.78 14.94
C GLY A 15 -0.95 -6.99 15.74
N SER A 16 -0.12 -7.99 16.03
CA SER A 16 -0.52 -9.28 16.58
C SER A 16 0.22 -9.60 17.87
N GLN A 17 -0.48 -10.18 18.85
CA GLN A 17 0.16 -10.70 20.08
C GLN A 17 1.12 -11.84 19.77
N LEU A 18 0.96 -12.52 18.62
CA LEU A 18 1.84 -13.62 18.21
C LEU A 18 3.30 -13.20 18.08
N LEU A 19 3.55 -11.96 17.68
CA LEU A 19 4.90 -11.40 17.47
C LEU A 19 5.25 -10.34 18.52
N GLU A 20 4.48 -10.22 19.60
CA GLU A 20 4.81 -9.29 20.67
C GLU A 20 6.20 -9.60 21.25
N GLY A 21 7.07 -8.59 21.29
CA GLY A 21 8.45 -8.72 21.75
C GLY A 21 9.45 -9.26 20.71
N TYR A 22 9.03 -9.56 19.48
CA TYR A 22 9.96 -9.92 18.41
C TYR A 22 10.83 -8.70 18.03
N ILE A 23 12.14 -8.91 17.95
CA ILE A 23 13.12 -7.91 17.53
C ILE A 23 13.89 -8.52 16.35
N PRO A 24 13.77 -7.98 15.14
CA PRO A 24 14.50 -8.47 13.99
C PRO A 24 15.98 -8.07 14.06
N ASP A 25 16.85 -8.95 13.56
CA ASP A 25 18.30 -8.72 13.49
C ASP A 25 18.73 -8.04 12.18
N ILE A 26 17.81 -7.88 11.23
CA ILE A 26 18.07 -7.32 9.90
C ILE A 26 17.10 -6.19 9.58
N ASP A 27 17.58 -5.21 8.82
CA ASP A 27 16.74 -4.23 8.14
C ASP A 27 16.10 -4.86 6.90
N ALA A 28 14.84 -4.50 6.63
CA ALA A 28 14.24 -4.75 5.32
C ALA A 28 14.97 -3.95 4.22
N SER A 29 15.00 -4.45 2.98
CA SER A 29 15.69 -3.78 1.87
C SER A 29 15.23 -2.32 1.69
N VAL A 30 13.93 -2.06 1.90
CA VAL A 30 13.37 -0.70 1.84
C VAL A 30 13.83 0.21 2.99
N VAL A 31 14.16 -0.35 4.15
CA VAL A 31 14.68 0.39 5.30
C VAL A 31 16.12 0.82 5.01
N THR A 32 16.96 -0.11 4.55
CA THR A 32 18.35 0.18 4.14
C THR A 32 18.38 1.27 3.08
N ARG A 33 17.55 1.16 2.02
CA ARG A 33 17.46 2.19 0.96
C ARG A 33 17.06 3.56 1.48
N VAL A 34 16.08 3.64 2.38
CA VAL A 34 15.69 4.92 2.98
C VAL A 34 16.84 5.54 3.78
N LEU A 35 17.59 4.73 4.54
CA LEU A 35 18.74 5.21 5.32
C LEU A 35 19.89 5.66 4.40
N ASP A 36 20.19 4.91 3.35
CA ASP A 36 21.26 5.21 2.38
C ASP A 36 20.99 6.51 1.61
N GLU A 37 19.72 6.79 1.29
CA GLU A 37 19.27 8.05 0.68
C GLU A 37 19.16 9.21 1.71
N GLY A 38 19.63 9.01 2.95
CA GLY A 38 19.68 10.04 3.99
C GLY A 38 18.37 10.25 4.74
N GLY A 39 17.38 9.37 4.56
CA GLY A 39 16.13 9.37 5.31
C GLY A 39 16.32 8.98 6.77
N ARG A 40 15.42 9.45 7.65
CA ARG A 40 15.41 9.13 9.09
C ARG A 40 14.19 8.32 9.46
N ILE A 41 14.41 7.18 10.10
CA ILE A 41 13.31 6.33 10.62
C ILE A 41 12.87 6.88 11.97
N LEU A 42 11.62 7.38 12.04
CA LEU A 42 11.05 7.94 13.27
C LEU A 42 10.40 6.87 14.17
N GLY A 43 10.05 5.72 13.62
CA GLY A 43 9.47 4.63 14.37
C GLY A 43 8.65 3.64 13.54
N LYS A 44 7.92 2.80 14.26
CA LYS A 44 7.03 1.77 13.72
C LYS A 44 5.57 2.23 13.82
N ALA A 45 4.84 2.11 12.73
CA ALA A 45 3.45 2.51 12.62
C ALA A 45 2.56 1.27 12.71
N VAL A 46 1.56 1.32 13.60
CA VAL A 46 0.61 0.24 13.83
C VAL A 46 0.00 -0.26 12.52
N CYS A 47 -0.18 -1.57 12.43
CA CYS A 47 -0.95 -2.22 11.39
C CYS A 47 -1.94 -3.21 11.99
N GLU A 48 -2.90 -3.64 11.18
CA GLU A 48 -3.90 -4.62 11.58
C GLU A 48 -3.28 -5.98 11.93
N ASN A 49 -4.00 -6.81 12.69
CA ASN A 49 -3.51 -8.10 13.18
C ASN A 49 -3.13 -9.01 12.02
N LEU A 50 -1.83 -9.28 11.89
CA LEU A 50 -1.22 -10.01 10.78
C LEU A 50 -1.55 -9.40 9.40
N CYS A 51 -1.92 -8.12 9.35
CA CYS A 51 -2.35 -7.41 8.14
C CYS A 51 -3.61 -7.96 7.43
N PHE A 52 -4.39 -8.86 8.06
CA PHE A 52 -5.57 -9.52 7.45
C PHE A 52 -6.90 -8.79 7.68
N ASN A 53 -6.88 -7.46 7.75
CA ASN A 53 -8.09 -6.67 7.84
C ASN A 53 -7.93 -5.31 7.12
N ASP A 54 -8.98 -4.88 6.44
CA ASP A 54 -9.08 -3.60 5.73
C ASP A 54 -9.61 -2.47 6.62
N GLY A 55 -9.99 -2.80 7.85
CA GLY A 55 -10.38 -1.88 8.89
C GLY A 55 -9.23 -1.33 9.72
N SER A 56 -9.55 -0.80 10.90
CA SER A 56 -8.55 -0.22 11.82
C SER A 56 -8.82 -0.58 13.28
N PHE A 57 -9.31 -1.80 13.51
CA PHE A 57 -9.84 -2.25 14.81
C PHE A 57 -9.31 -3.60 15.29
N THR A 58 -8.44 -4.25 14.52
CA THR A 58 -8.00 -5.62 14.83
C THR A 58 -6.64 -5.66 15.51
N ALA A 59 -5.84 -4.59 15.43
CA ALA A 59 -4.51 -4.54 16.02
C ALA A 59 -4.56 -4.80 17.53
N ALA A 60 -3.66 -5.65 18.02
CA ALA A 60 -3.58 -6.06 19.42
C ALA A 60 -3.29 -4.88 20.39
N ASN A 61 -2.66 -3.82 19.90
CA ASN A 61 -2.36 -2.61 20.66
C ASN A 61 -3.50 -1.56 20.63
N GLY A 62 -4.63 -1.89 20.02
CA GLY A 62 -5.85 -1.09 20.05
C GLY A 62 -6.26 -0.48 18.71
N LEU A 63 -7.35 0.27 18.74
CA LEU A 63 -7.97 0.89 17.57
C LEU A 63 -7.13 2.06 17.05
N VAL A 64 -6.92 2.11 15.73
CA VAL A 64 -6.34 3.29 15.06
C VAL A 64 -7.48 4.19 14.57
N ARG A 65 -7.61 5.37 15.17
CA ARG A 65 -8.74 6.29 14.94
C ARG A 65 -8.48 7.24 13.79
N ASN A 66 -9.52 7.50 12.99
CA ASN A 66 -9.41 8.37 11.82
C ASN A 66 -9.19 9.83 12.26
N PRO A 67 -8.23 10.55 11.67
CA PRO A 67 -7.92 11.94 12.04
C PRO A 67 -9.04 12.92 11.68
N TRP A 68 -9.90 12.60 10.71
CA TRP A 68 -11.04 13.43 10.31
C TRP A 68 -12.26 13.24 11.21
N ASP A 69 -12.42 12.05 11.78
CA ASP A 69 -13.49 11.70 12.73
C ASP A 69 -13.05 10.53 13.62
N PRO A 70 -12.68 10.77 14.90
CA PRO A 70 -12.18 9.74 15.79
C PRO A 70 -13.18 8.61 16.13
N SER A 71 -14.46 8.78 15.76
CA SER A 71 -15.48 7.73 15.88
C SER A 71 -15.47 6.73 14.72
N ARG A 72 -14.70 7.00 13.65
CA ARG A 72 -14.63 6.22 12.43
C ARG A 72 -13.30 5.47 12.28
N MET A 73 -13.34 4.48 11.39
CA MET A 73 -12.17 3.70 11.01
C MET A 73 -11.22 4.49 10.10
N SER A 74 -9.94 4.24 10.25
CA SER A 74 -8.86 4.82 9.44
C SER A 74 -8.60 4.05 8.16
N GLY A 75 -9.29 2.92 7.94
CA GLY A 75 -8.93 1.90 6.95
C GLY A 75 -7.63 1.17 7.33
N GLY A 76 -7.30 0.09 6.62
CA GLY A 76 -6.13 -0.74 6.90
C GLY A 76 -5.71 -1.64 5.73
N SER A 77 -4.67 -2.46 5.88
CA SER A 77 -3.94 -2.72 7.13
C SER A 77 -2.84 -1.72 7.48
N SER A 78 -2.52 -0.76 6.60
CA SER A 78 -1.52 0.30 6.87
C SER A 78 -2.14 1.49 7.63
N SER A 79 -3.02 1.20 8.59
CA SER A 79 -3.85 2.17 9.31
C SER A 79 -3.00 3.24 10.01
N GLY A 80 -2.02 2.83 10.81
CA GLY A 80 -1.13 3.75 11.53
C GLY A 80 -0.28 4.61 10.61
N CYS A 81 0.11 4.11 9.44
CA CYS A 81 0.86 4.90 8.46
C CYS A 81 0.02 6.08 7.96
N ALA A 82 -1.23 5.81 7.58
CA ALA A 82 -2.10 6.84 7.04
C ALA A 82 -2.45 7.92 8.06
N VAL A 83 -2.72 7.53 9.32
CA VAL A 83 -3.03 8.49 10.39
C VAL A 83 -1.82 9.38 10.72
N LEU A 84 -0.62 8.81 10.86
CA LEU A 84 0.59 9.59 11.14
C LEU A 84 0.89 10.61 10.05
N ILE A 85 0.72 10.23 8.77
CA ILE A 85 0.90 11.16 7.65
C ILE A 85 -0.18 12.24 7.68
N ALA A 86 -1.46 11.86 7.82
CA ALA A 86 -2.58 12.80 7.81
C ALA A 86 -2.49 13.85 8.94
N ASN A 87 -2.01 13.44 10.12
CA ASN A 87 -1.72 14.32 11.25
C ASN A 87 -0.44 15.15 11.10
N LYS A 88 0.39 14.85 10.09
CA LYS A 88 1.72 15.45 9.87
C LYS A 88 2.72 15.12 10.99
N ASP A 89 2.56 13.96 11.62
CA ASP A 89 3.51 13.42 12.58
C ASP A 89 4.78 12.88 11.87
N VAL A 90 4.65 12.51 10.59
CA VAL A 90 5.72 12.07 9.70
C VAL A 90 5.53 12.63 8.30
N ASP A 91 6.62 12.84 7.56
CA ASP A 91 6.56 13.32 6.18
C ASP A 91 6.02 12.26 5.21
N MET A 92 6.49 11.02 5.38
CA MET A 92 6.18 9.88 4.52
C MET A 92 6.20 8.58 5.33
N ALA A 93 5.54 7.55 4.82
CA ALA A 93 5.59 6.20 5.37
C ALA A 93 5.66 5.15 4.26
N ILE A 94 6.12 3.94 4.64
CA ILE A 94 6.07 2.75 3.78
C ILE A 94 5.03 1.81 4.36
N GLY A 95 4.03 1.49 3.55
CA GLY A 95 2.95 0.55 3.86
C GLY A 95 3.09 -0.79 3.15
N GLY A 96 2.12 -1.68 3.38
CA GLY A 96 1.97 -2.95 2.68
C GLY A 96 0.57 -3.10 2.10
N ASP A 97 0.43 -3.70 0.92
CA ASP A 97 -0.82 -3.83 0.16
C ASP A 97 -0.94 -5.21 -0.50
N GLN A 98 -1.79 -6.06 0.08
CA GLN A 98 -2.16 -7.37 -0.46
C GLN A 98 -3.46 -7.30 -1.27
N GLY A 99 -4.46 -6.57 -0.74
CA GLY A 99 -5.78 -6.43 -1.34
C GLY A 99 -6.31 -4.99 -1.34
N GLY A 100 -5.49 -4.01 -0.96
CA GLY A 100 -5.92 -2.62 -0.77
C GLY A 100 -5.22 -1.91 0.39
N SER A 101 -4.33 -2.58 1.11
CA SER A 101 -3.86 -2.10 2.41
C SER A 101 -2.95 -0.86 2.42
N ILE A 102 -2.54 -0.34 1.27
CA ILE A 102 -1.98 1.03 1.13
C ILE A 102 -3.08 2.00 0.69
N ARG A 103 -3.87 1.60 -0.32
CA ARG A 103 -4.83 2.47 -1.02
C ARG A 103 -6.06 2.80 -0.17
N MET A 104 -6.61 1.81 0.54
CA MET A 104 -7.79 1.96 1.40
C MET A 104 -7.54 2.94 2.54
N PRO A 105 -6.51 2.77 3.41
CA PRO A 105 -6.25 3.74 4.48
C PRO A 105 -5.84 5.12 3.96
N ALA A 106 -5.21 5.19 2.78
CA ALA A 106 -4.92 6.48 2.14
C ALA A 106 -6.19 7.22 1.72
N ALA A 107 -7.16 6.53 1.13
CA ALA A 107 -8.44 7.10 0.72
C ALA A 107 -9.26 7.59 1.92
N THR A 108 -9.34 6.80 2.99
CA THR A 108 -10.10 7.13 4.21
C THR A 108 -9.46 8.22 5.06
N CYS A 109 -8.13 8.37 5.02
CA CYS A 109 -7.41 9.43 5.75
C CYS A 109 -7.07 10.64 4.88
N GLY A 110 -7.46 10.67 3.60
CA GLY A 110 -7.27 11.82 2.72
C GLY A 110 -5.81 12.11 2.36
N ILE A 111 -5.00 11.07 2.16
CA ILE A 111 -3.58 11.17 1.74
C ILE A 111 -3.34 10.41 0.43
N VAL A 112 -2.10 10.42 -0.06
CA VAL A 112 -1.69 9.64 -1.23
C VAL A 112 -1.06 8.31 -0.78
N GLY A 113 -1.53 7.21 -1.36
CA GLY A 113 -0.95 5.88 -1.17
C GLY A 113 -0.82 5.17 -2.50
N LEU A 114 0.40 4.76 -2.85
CA LEU A 114 0.68 4.08 -4.12
C LEU A 114 1.03 2.62 -3.86
N LYS A 115 0.22 1.71 -4.41
CA LYS A 115 0.62 0.31 -4.59
C LYS A 115 1.42 0.20 -5.90
N PRO A 116 2.74 -0.06 -5.86
CA PRO A 116 3.53 -0.12 -7.08
C PRO A 116 3.20 -1.35 -7.93
N THR A 117 3.83 -1.44 -9.10
CA THR A 117 3.86 -2.68 -9.90
C THR A 117 4.43 -3.83 -9.07
N PHE A 118 3.85 -5.02 -9.19
CA PHE A 118 4.34 -6.21 -8.49
C PHE A 118 5.82 -6.46 -8.79
N GLY A 119 6.61 -6.71 -7.74
CA GLY A 119 8.06 -6.92 -7.83
C GLY A 119 8.89 -5.64 -8.05
N LEU A 120 8.29 -4.45 -8.23
CA LEU A 120 9.05 -3.22 -8.43
C LEU A 120 9.82 -2.78 -7.17
N VAL A 121 9.18 -2.92 -6.01
CA VAL A 121 9.77 -2.65 -4.70
C VAL A 121 9.97 -3.99 -4.00
N PRO A 122 11.18 -4.28 -3.47
CA PRO A 122 11.46 -5.56 -2.83
C PRO A 122 10.64 -5.73 -1.55
N TYR A 123 10.18 -6.96 -1.32
CA TYR A 123 9.46 -7.37 -0.12
C TYR A 123 10.38 -8.04 0.93
N THR A 124 11.69 -8.10 0.65
CA THR A 124 12.72 -8.65 1.56
C THR A 124 12.67 -7.96 2.93
N GLY A 125 12.60 -8.76 3.99
CA GLY A 125 12.51 -8.30 5.39
C GLY A 125 11.13 -7.77 5.79
N ILE A 126 10.08 -8.08 5.03
CA ILE A 126 8.70 -7.70 5.35
C ILE A 126 7.88 -8.96 5.57
N ILE A 127 7.12 -9.00 6.67
CA ILE A 127 6.19 -10.10 6.95
C ILE A 127 5.03 -10.01 5.95
N GLY A 128 4.94 -11.03 5.10
CA GLY A 128 3.93 -11.19 4.06
C GLY A 128 2.83 -12.18 4.45
N ALA A 129 1.82 -12.26 3.59
CA ALA A 129 0.75 -13.23 3.71
C ALA A 129 0.82 -14.26 2.57
N GLU A 130 0.88 -13.76 1.35
CA GLU A 130 0.85 -14.57 0.14
C GLU A 130 1.78 -13.92 -0.90
N PRO A 131 2.90 -14.60 -1.26
CA PRO A 131 3.95 -14.00 -2.07
C PRO A 131 3.52 -13.43 -3.41
N THR A 132 2.47 -13.96 -4.05
CA THR A 132 2.01 -13.49 -5.37
C THR A 132 1.19 -12.20 -5.34
N ILE A 133 0.74 -11.76 -4.16
CA ILE A 133 -0.02 -10.52 -3.97
C ILE A 133 0.65 -9.54 -3.00
N ASP A 134 1.75 -9.92 -2.35
CA ASP A 134 2.48 -9.04 -1.43
C ASP A 134 3.09 -7.84 -2.19
N HIS A 135 2.66 -6.63 -1.83
CA HIS A 135 3.30 -5.38 -2.26
C HIS A 135 3.69 -4.54 -1.05
N THR A 136 4.78 -3.80 -1.16
CA THR A 136 5.11 -2.68 -0.28
C THR A 136 5.24 -1.41 -1.12
N GLY A 137 4.95 -0.25 -0.53
CA GLY A 137 4.91 0.99 -1.30
C GLY A 137 4.79 2.26 -0.47
N PRO A 138 5.01 3.41 -1.12
CA PRO A 138 5.05 4.71 -0.46
C PRO A 138 3.66 5.27 -0.16
N MET A 139 3.59 6.01 0.94
CA MET A 139 2.45 6.80 1.38
C MET A 139 2.95 8.19 1.79
N ALA A 140 2.28 9.25 1.36
CA ALA A 140 2.64 10.63 1.71
C ALA A 140 1.45 11.60 1.55
N GLN A 141 1.64 12.85 1.96
CA GLN A 141 0.65 13.92 1.76
C GLN A 141 0.47 14.31 0.29
N THR A 142 1.51 14.14 -0.53
CA THR A 142 1.50 14.60 -1.93
C THR A 142 1.92 13.50 -2.90
N VAL A 143 1.49 13.64 -4.16
CA VAL A 143 1.92 12.76 -5.26
C VAL A 143 3.43 12.88 -5.50
N HIS A 144 3.98 14.09 -5.35
CA HIS A 144 5.42 14.32 -5.48
C HIS A 144 6.23 13.53 -4.46
N ASP A 145 5.87 13.61 -3.18
CA ASP A 145 6.60 12.92 -2.12
C ASP A 145 6.42 11.40 -2.22
N THR A 146 5.25 10.96 -2.67
CA THR A 146 5.01 9.54 -3.01
C THR A 146 5.95 9.06 -4.13
N ALA A 147 6.14 9.87 -5.18
CA ALA A 147 7.05 9.57 -6.27
C ALA A 147 8.52 9.60 -5.82
N LEU A 148 8.90 10.58 -5.00
CA LEU A 148 10.25 10.70 -4.42
C LEU A 148 10.59 9.46 -3.58
N LEU A 149 9.70 9.05 -2.69
CA LEU A 149 9.92 7.84 -1.89
C LEU A 149 9.93 6.58 -2.76
N LEU A 150 9.12 6.52 -3.83
CA LEU A 150 9.17 5.40 -4.78
C LEU A 150 10.52 5.30 -5.47
N GLU A 151 11.12 6.43 -5.88
CA GLU A 151 12.47 6.45 -6.49
C GLU A 151 13.51 5.86 -5.54
N ALA A 152 13.45 6.21 -4.26
CA ALA A 152 14.39 5.72 -3.26
C ALA A 152 14.25 4.21 -3.01
N ILE A 153 13.02 3.67 -3.00
CA ILE A 153 12.78 2.29 -2.55
C ILE A 153 12.62 1.28 -3.69
N ALA A 154 12.39 1.70 -4.94
CA ALA A 154 12.21 0.80 -6.08
C ALA A 154 13.55 0.25 -6.60
N GLY A 155 13.51 -0.96 -7.18
CA GLY A 155 14.69 -1.58 -7.80
C GLY A 155 14.97 -3.00 -7.32
N TYR A 156 15.71 -3.74 -8.12
CA TYR A 156 16.16 -5.10 -7.83
C TYR A 156 17.04 -5.12 -6.57
N ASP A 157 16.81 -6.06 -5.66
CA ASP A 157 17.57 -6.20 -4.40
C ASP A 157 18.64 -7.30 -4.45
N ASP A 158 19.27 -7.44 -5.63
CA ASP A 158 20.30 -8.44 -5.90
C ASP A 158 19.84 -9.90 -5.73
N GLY A 159 18.52 -10.12 -5.82
CA GLY A 159 17.91 -11.45 -5.87
C GLY A 159 17.54 -12.03 -4.53
N LEU A 160 17.48 -11.18 -3.48
CA LEU A 160 16.96 -11.58 -2.18
C LEU A 160 15.45 -11.81 -2.25
N ASP A 161 14.72 -11.02 -3.03
CA ASP A 161 13.29 -11.21 -3.26
C ASP A 161 13.01 -11.91 -4.60
N HIS A 162 12.52 -13.15 -4.52
CA HIS A 162 12.15 -13.95 -5.69
C HIS A 162 11.01 -13.33 -6.52
N ARG A 163 10.27 -12.35 -5.98
CA ARG A 163 9.14 -11.70 -6.66
C ARG A 163 9.61 -10.74 -7.75
N GLN A 164 10.86 -10.30 -7.70
CA GLN A 164 11.35 -9.24 -8.56
C GLN A 164 11.82 -9.74 -9.93
N PRO A 165 11.44 -9.04 -11.03
CA PRO A 165 12.13 -9.21 -12.30
C PRO A 165 13.60 -8.80 -12.17
N ARG A 166 14.49 -9.47 -12.92
CA ARG A 166 15.93 -9.17 -12.89
C ARG A 166 16.32 -7.93 -13.69
N ASP A 167 15.48 -7.49 -14.62
CA ASP A 167 15.76 -6.42 -15.59
C ASP A 167 14.94 -5.13 -15.31
N LEU A 168 14.60 -4.91 -14.03
CA LEU A 168 13.90 -3.71 -13.59
C LEU A 168 14.66 -2.43 -14.00
N LYS A 169 13.93 -1.49 -14.59
CA LYS A 169 14.41 -0.14 -14.88
C LYS A 169 13.62 0.86 -14.06
N ILE A 170 14.32 1.63 -13.25
CA ILE A 170 13.72 2.64 -12.38
C ILE A 170 13.88 4.01 -13.05
N PRO A 171 12.79 4.60 -13.58
CA PRO A 171 12.84 5.96 -14.09
C PRO A 171 12.93 6.95 -12.92
N SER A 172 13.30 8.19 -13.22
CA SER A 172 13.14 9.29 -12.29
C SER A 172 11.67 9.74 -12.25
N TYR A 173 10.83 9.01 -11.50
CA TYR A 173 9.41 9.31 -11.32
C TYR A 173 9.10 10.79 -11.04
N THR A 174 9.90 11.47 -10.21
CA THR A 174 9.75 12.89 -9.87
C THR A 174 9.91 13.79 -11.09
N LYS A 175 10.81 13.44 -12.03
CA LYS A 175 11.01 14.18 -13.29
C LYS A 175 9.89 13.95 -14.30
N GLU A 176 9.18 12.84 -14.18
CA GLU A 176 8.02 12.51 -15.03
C GLU A 176 6.74 13.23 -14.58
N LEU A 177 6.72 13.87 -13.41
CA LEU A 177 5.58 14.66 -12.90
C LEU A 177 5.46 16.03 -13.60
N THR A 178 5.26 16.01 -14.92
CA THR A 178 5.16 17.24 -15.75
C THR A 178 3.81 17.95 -15.62
N GLY A 179 2.78 17.25 -15.17
CA GLY A 179 1.40 17.76 -15.12
C GLY A 179 0.72 17.87 -16.49
N ASP A 180 1.42 17.57 -17.58
CA ASP A 180 0.83 17.53 -18.93
C ASP A 180 0.16 16.19 -19.17
N ILE A 181 -1.17 16.21 -19.24
CA ILE A 181 -1.99 15.04 -19.54
C ILE A 181 -2.74 15.19 -20.86
N LYS A 182 -2.36 16.15 -21.71
CA LYS A 182 -3.05 16.42 -22.96
C LYS A 182 -2.97 15.20 -23.88
N GLY A 183 -4.13 14.72 -24.33
CA GLY A 183 -4.25 13.55 -25.20
C GLY A 183 -4.08 12.20 -24.48
N GLN A 184 -3.79 12.18 -23.19
CA GLN A 184 -3.76 10.93 -22.41
C GLN A 184 -5.16 10.32 -22.36
N ARG A 185 -5.25 8.99 -22.50
CA ARG A 185 -6.53 8.27 -22.46
C ARG A 185 -6.76 7.73 -21.05
N VAL A 186 -7.88 8.10 -20.45
CA VAL A 186 -8.29 7.67 -19.10
C VAL A 186 -9.57 6.84 -19.24
N GLY A 187 -9.49 5.58 -18.83
CA GLY A 187 -10.63 4.67 -18.82
C GLY A 187 -11.37 4.73 -17.49
N LEU A 188 -12.63 5.16 -17.50
CA LEU A 188 -13.52 5.08 -16.35
C LEU A 188 -14.19 3.71 -16.34
N LEU A 189 -13.78 2.85 -15.41
CA LEU A 189 -14.23 1.45 -15.39
C LEU A 189 -15.68 1.36 -14.90
N LYS A 190 -16.60 0.89 -15.74
CA LYS A 190 -18.03 0.80 -15.43
C LYS A 190 -18.29 -0.07 -14.19
N GLU A 191 -17.63 -1.22 -14.12
CA GLU A 191 -17.77 -2.18 -13.03
C GLU A 191 -17.24 -1.66 -11.68
N GLY A 192 -16.48 -0.56 -11.67
CA GLY A 192 -16.00 0.08 -10.44
C GLY A 192 -17.04 1.00 -9.77
N PHE A 193 -18.20 1.23 -10.40
CA PHE A 193 -19.28 2.07 -9.87
C PHE A 193 -20.51 1.23 -9.54
N ASP A 194 -20.40 0.38 -8.53
CA ASP A 194 -21.52 -0.42 -8.06
C ASP A 194 -22.63 0.51 -7.50
N PRO A 195 -23.88 0.37 -7.97
CA PRO A 195 -25.02 1.14 -7.46
C PRO A 195 -25.34 0.91 -5.97
N SER A 196 -24.80 -0.14 -5.35
CA SER A 196 -24.92 -0.40 -3.91
C SER A 196 -23.94 0.40 -3.05
N PHE A 197 -22.94 1.05 -3.65
CA PHE A 197 -22.04 1.96 -2.95
C PHE A 197 -22.71 3.32 -2.68
N GLU A 198 -22.16 4.06 -1.72
CA GLU A 198 -22.62 5.41 -1.39
C GLU A 198 -22.57 6.32 -2.63
N THR A 199 -23.71 6.92 -2.97
CA THR A 199 -23.87 7.63 -4.24
C THR A 199 -22.99 8.88 -4.31
N ASP A 200 -22.78 9.55 -3.18
CA ASP A 200 -21.92 10.73 -3.09
C ASP A 200 -20.45 10.42 -3.42
N VAL A 201 -19.93 9.25 -3.01
CA VAL A 201 -18.59 8.77 -3.37
C VAL A 201 -18.49 8.52 -4.87
N ASN A 202 -19.45 7.78 -5.44
CA ASN A 202 -19.49 7.49 -6.87
C ASN A 202 -19.53 8.78 -7.70
N ASP A 203 -20.39 9.73 -7.32
CA ASP A 203 -20.54 11.02 -8.00
C ASP A 203 -19.27 11.87 -7.91
N LEU A 204 -18.61 11.92 -6.75
CA LEU A 204 -17.37 12.67 -6.56
C LEU A 204 -16.21 12.11 -7.38
N VAL A 205 -16.10 10.79 -7.50
CA VAL A 205 -15.07 10.15 -8.33
C VAL A 205 -15.34 10.42 -9.82
N ARG A 206 -16.59 10.31 -10.28
CA ARG A 206 -16.97 10.64 -11.66
C ARG A 206 -16.67 12.10 -11.99
N LYS A 207 -17.05 13.02 -11.11
CA LYS A 207 -16.73 14.45 -11.25
C LYS A 207 -15.22 14.72 -11.26
N SER A 208 -14.44 13.96 -10.49
CA SER A 208 -12.97 14.07 -10.51
C SER A 208 -12.38 13.60 -11.84
N ALA A 209 -12.96 12.58 -12.47
CA ALA A 209 -12.58 12.16 -13.82
C ALA A 209 -12.89 13.24 -14.87
N GLU A 210 -14.03 13.93 -14.78
CA GLU A 210 -14.39 15.04 -15.68
C GLU A 210 -13.36 16.18 -15.65
N ARG A 211 -12.79 16.48 -14.47
CA ARG A 211 -11.73 17.48 -14.33
C ARG A 211 -10.45 17.13 -15.11
N LEU A 212 -10.21 15.84 -15.39
CA LEU A 212 -9.10 15.43 -16.26
C LEU A 212 -9.37 15.82 -17.72
N SER A 213 -10.62 15.74 -18.17
CA SER A 213 -11.03 16.21 -19.50
C SER A 213 -10.80 17.71 -19.66
N GLU A 214 -11.11 18.50 -18.63
CA GLU A 214 -10.84 19.96 -18.60
C GLU A 214 -9.34 20.29 -18.75
N LYS A 215 -8.46 19.34 -18.38
CA LYS A 215 -7.00 19.44 -18.50
C LYS A 215 -6.46 18.80 -19.78
N GLY A 216 -7.33 18.37 -20.69
CA GLY A 216 -6.97 17.89 -22.02
C GLY A 216 -6.82 16.38 -22.15
N ALA A 217 -7.12 15.60 -21.11
CA ALA A 217 -7.20 14.15 -21.23
C ALA A 217 -8.47 13.73 -22.00
N VAL A 218 -8.44 12.53 -22.58
CA VAL A 218 -9.59 11.88 -23.22
C VAL A 218 -10.15 10.86 -22.22
N VAL A 219 -11.25 11.21 -21.55
CA VAL A 219 -11.91 10.34 -20.58
C VAL A 219 -13.06 9.59 -21.24
N GLN A 220 -13.07 8.26 -21.12
CA GLN A 220 -14.12 7.41 -21.70
C GLN A 220 -14.47 6.28 -20.74
N GLU A 221 -15.76 5.89 -20.73
CA GLU A 221 -16.14 4.68 -20.02
C GLU A 221 -15.63 3.44 -20.75
N VAL A 222 -15.11 2.49 -19.98
CA VAL A 222 -14.64 1.18 -20.45
C VAL A 222 -15.27 0.09 -19.60
N SER A 223 -15.51 -1.07 -20.21
CA SER A 223 -16.01 -2.25 -19.51
C SER A 223 -14.93 -3.30 -19.45
N ILE A 224 -14.67 -3.81 -18.25
CA ILE A 224 -13.83 -4.99 -18.01
C ILE A 224 -14.63 -5.89 -17.06
N PRO A 225 -15.51 -6.76 -17.58
CA PRO A 225 -16.40 -7.57 -16.74
C PRO A 225 -15.66 -8.43 -15.69
N TRP A 226 -14.45 -8.89 -16.03
CA TRP A 226 -13.55 -9.62 -15.12
C TRP A 226 -13.17 -8.84 -13.86
N HIS A 227 -13.41 -7.53 -13.79
CA HIS A 227 -13.23 -6.75 -12.58
C HIS A 227 -14.04 -7.31 -11.40
N LEU A 228 -15.27 -7.73 -11.66
CA LEU A 228 -16.17 -8.28 -10.64
C LEU A 228 -15.68 -9.63 -10.10
N ASP A 229 -14.96 -10.40 -10.92
CA ASP A 229 -14.34 -11.65 -10.51
C ASP A 229 -13.07 -11.46 -9.66
N GLY A 230 -12.47 -10.26 -9.71
CA GLY A 230 -11.17 -9.99 -9.10
C GLY A 230 -11.10 -10.29 -7.61
N ASN A 231 -12.14 -9.91 -6.85
CA ASN A 231 -12.20 -10.20 -5.41
C ASN A 231 -12.33 -11.70 -5.12
N HIS A 232 -13.08 -12.43 -5.95
CA HIS A 232 -13.22 -13.88 -5.81
C HIS A 232 -11.90 -14.60 -6.12
N LEU A 233 -11.17 -14.15 -7.13
CA LEU A 233 -9.85 -14.68 -7.48
C LEU A 233 -8.82 -14.38 -6.37
N LEU A 234 -8.78 -13.15 -5.87
CA LEU A 234 -7.90 -12.75 -4.76
C LEU A 234 -8.16 -13.60 -3.51
N PHE A 235 -9.44 -13.78 -3.15
CA PHE A 235 -9.83 -14.64 -2.04
C PHE A 235 -9.39 -16.08 -2.27
N GLY A 236 -9.63 -16.63 -3.47
CA GLY A 236 -9.22 -17.99 -3.83
C GLY A 236 -7.71 -18.20 -3.70
N ILE A 237 -6.89 -17.27 -4.20
CA ILE A 237 -5.42 -17.31 -4.10
C ILE A 237 -4.97 -17.25 -2.64
N THR A 238 -5.55 -16.34 -1.86
CA THR A 238 -5.17 -16.15 -0.45
C THR A 238 -5.47 -17.41 0.36
N VAL A 239 -6.65 -18.02 0.20
CA VAL A 239 -7.06 -19.20 0.97
C VAL A 239 -6.28 -20.45 0.55
N SER A 240 -6.07 -20.65 -0.76
CA SER A 240 -5.38 -21.84 -1.27
C SER A 240 -3.93 -21.91 -0.80
N ASN A 241 -3.19 -20.81 -0.88
CA ASN A 241 -1.81 -20.75 -0.43
C ASN A 241 -1.69 -20.74 1.10
N SER A 242 -2.63 -20.12 1.82
CA SER A 242 -2.66 -20.21 3.29
C SER A 242 -2.80 -21.67 3.75
N THR A 243 -3.63 -22.46 3.06
CA THR A 243 -3.80 -23.90 3.36
C THR A 243 -2.52 -24.67 3.09
N ALA A 244 -1.84 -24.37 1.98
CA ALA A 244 -0.57 -25.01 1.63
C ALA A 244 0.55 -24.74 2.66
N VAL A 245 0.55 -23.59 3.34
CA VAL A 245 1.48 -23.28 4.44
C VAL A 245 1.24 -24.17 5.67
N PHE A 246 -0.02 -24.54 5.96
CA PHE A 246 -0.35 -25.42 7.09
C PHE A 246 -0.23 -26.91 6.76
N GLU A 247 -0.37 -27.29 5.49
CA GLU A 247 -0.32 -28.69 5.05
C GLU A 247 1.05 -29.10 4.44
N GLY A 248 1.90 -28.14 4.10
CA GLY A 248 3.22 -28.39 3.56
C GLY A 248 4.20 -28.92 4.61
N PRO A 249 5.16 -29.79 4.24
CA PRO A 249 6.24 -30.14 5.14
C PRO A 249 7.00 -28.85 5.52
N CYS A 250 7.21 -28.63 6.82
CA CYS A 250 8.21 -27.66 7.28
C CYS A 250 9.54 -28.04 6.63
N ILE A 251 10.03 -27.20 5.72
CA ILE A 251 11.33 -27.34 5.08
C ILE A 251 12.38 -26.66 5.95
#